data_AF-A0A1F6Y631-F1
#
_entry.id   AF-A0A1F6Y631-F1
#
_cell.length_a   1.000
_cell.length_b   1.000
_cell.length_c   1.000
_cell.angle_alpha   90.00
_cell.angle_beta   90.00
_cell.angle_gamma   90.00
#
_symmetry.space_group_name_H-M   'P 1'
#
loop_
_entity.id
_entity.type
_entity.pdbx_description
1 polymer ?
#
loop_
_entity_poly.entity_id
_entity_poly.type
_entity_poly.pdbx_seq_one_letter_code
_entity_poly.pdbx_strand_id
1 'polypeptide(L)'
;MQKTCKNCKKDFEIEQEDLNFYEKMKSPSPNYCPGCRMARRLCFRNERTLYKRTCSKSGKPIISIYPENTLFPVYDQHIWWGDEWEGLDYGQGYDLSRPFFDQWLELRNKVPRISMLNINSVNSDYCQNAEDMKNCYLIFAAQKNEDCMYGRLVYRSKFAI
;
A
#
# COMPACT_ATOMS: atom_id res chain seq x y z
N MET A 1 8.17 9.72 30.82
CA MET A 1 8.09 8.30 31.29
C MET A 1 8.91 7.42 30.35
N GLN A 2 9.93 6.74 30.87
CA GLN A 2 10.78 5.85 30.08
C GLN A 2 10.12 4.48 29.87
N LYS A 3 10.15 3.98 28.63
CA LYS A 3 9.62 2.67 28.25
C LYS A 3 10.57 1.94 27.31
N THR A 4 10.54 0.61 27.33
CA THR A 4 11.27 -0.22 26.38
C THR A 4 10.34 -0.68 25.24
N CYS A 5 10.77 -0.50 23.99
CA CYS A 5 9.99 -0.86 22.81
C CYS A 5 9.81 -2.37 22.69
N LYS A 6 8.56 -2.86 22.55
CA LYS A 6 8.30 -4.30 22.42
C LYS A 6 8.96 -4.96 21.19
N ASN A 7 9.19 -4.19 20.11
CA ASN A 7 9.75 -4.69 18.86
C ASN A 7 11.29 -4.65 18.85
N CYS A 8 11.89 -3.46 18.81
CA CYS A 8 13.34 -3.31 18.68
C CYS A 8 14.11 -3.34 20.01
N LYS A 9 13.42 -3.49 21.14
CA LYS A 9 14.00 -3.52 22.50
C LYS A 9 14.78 -2.26 22.92
N LYS A 10 14.75 -1.20 22.11
CA LYS A 10 15.35 0.11 22.47
C LYS A 10 14.43 0.87 23.42
N ASP A 11 15.04 1.64 24.31
CA ASP A 11 14.31 2.56 25.17
C ASP A 11 13.81 3.77 24.37
N PHE A 12 12.67 4.30 24.80
CA PHE A 12 12.08 5.51 24.29
C PHE A 12 11.31 6.21 25.41
N GLU A 13 11.22 7.53 25.31
CA GLU A 13 10.47 8.34 26.24
C GLU A 13 9.06 8.63 25.72
N ILE A 14 8.11 8.72 26.65
CA ILE A 14 6.79 9.29 26.45
C ILE A 14 6.73 10.55 27.31
N GLU A 15 6.59 11.71 26.68
CA GLU A 15 6.57 13.00 27.36
C GLU A 15 5.23 13.19 28.11
N GLN A 16 5.15 14.18 29.00
CA GLN A 16 3.91 14.41 29.76
C GLN A 16 2.78 14.89 28.82
N GLU A 17 3.14 15.68 27.83
CA GLU A 17 2.28 16.18 26.76
C GLU A 17 1.67 15.03 25.96
N ASP A 18 2.48 14.00 25.65
CA ASP A 18 2.01 12.77 25.01
C ASP A 18 0.95 12.07 25.88
N LEU A 19 1.21 11.93 27.19
CA LEU A 19 0.27 11.28 28.12
C LEU A 19 -1.06 12.02 28.20
N ASN A 20 -1.00 13.35 28.34
CA ASN A 20 -2.18 14.21 28.35
C ASN A 20 -2.99 14.08 27.04
N PHE A 21 -2.30 13.97 25.90
CA PHE A 21 -2.94 13.73 24.61
C PHE A 21 -3.64 12.36 24.55
N TYR A 22 -2.98 11.28 24.98
CA TYR A 22 -3.56 9.94 24.98
C TYR A 22 -4.79 9.85 25.89
N GLU A 23 -4.76 10.48 27.06
CA GLU A 23 -5.91 10.57 27.97
C GLU A 23 -7.09 11.32 27.32
N LYS A 24 -6.82 12.50 26.75
CA LYS A 24 -7.85 13.29 26.04
C LYS A 24 -8.49 12.50 24.89
N MET A 25 -7.70 11.73 24.14
CA MET A 25 -8.17 10.91 23.04
C MET A 25 -8.77 9.56 23.49
N LYS A 26 -8.78 9.26 24.80
CA LYS A 26 -9.18 7.96 25.37
C LYS A 26 -8.47 6.78 24.70
N SER A 27 -7.18 6.94 24.44
CA SER A 27 -6.34 6.00 23.71
C SER A 27 -5.19 5.48 24.58
N PRO A 28 -4.79 4.21 24.46
CA PRO A 28 -3.69 3.68 25.25
C PRO A 28 -2.34 4.27 24.83
N SER A 29 -1.46 4.51 25.81
CA SER A 29 -0.08 4.91 25.55
C SER A 29 0.68 3.83 24.73
N PRO A 30 1.62 4.23 23.87
CA PRO A 30 2.28 3.32 22.95
C PRO A 30 3.18 2.30 23.67
N ASN A 31 3.20 1.08 23.11
CA ASN A 31 4.13 0.00 23.50
C ASN A 31 5.34 -0.11 22.56
N TYR A 32 5.42 0.78 21.57
CA TYR A 32 6.43 0.78 20.51
C TYR A 32 7.02 2.17 20.38
N CYS A 33 8.33 2.25 20.18
CA CYS A 33 9.01 3.51 19.94
C CYS A 33 8.49 4.20 18.65
N PRO A 34 8.69 5.52 18.49
CA PRO A 34 8.24 6.27 17.32
C PRO A 34 8.63 5.63 15.98
N GLY A 35 9.88 5.18 15.84
CA GLY A 35 10.37 4.52 14.62
C GLY A 35 9.63 3.21 14.28
N CYS A 36 9.39 2.35 15.28
CA CYS A 36 8.62 1.11 15.06
C CYS A 36 7.15 1.38 14.75
N ARG A 37 6.57 2.42 15.34
CA ARG A 37 5.20 2.86 14.98
C ARG A 37 5.15 3.35 13.54
N MET A 38 6.13 4.14 13.12
CA MET A 38 6.24 4.61 11.73
C MET A 38 6.36 3.44 10.75
N ALA A 39 7.28 2.50 11.01
CA ALA A 39 7.45 1.31 10.18
C ALA A 39 6.15 0.49 10.04
N ARG A 40 5.38 0.33 11.13
CA ARG A 40 4.05 -0.32 11.08
C ARG A 40 3.01 0.45 10.29
N ARG A 41 3.03 1.79 10.32
CA ARG A 41 2.12 2.60 9.49
C ARG A 41 2.46 2.49 8.02
N LEU A 42 3.76 2.42 7.72
CA LEU A 42 4.28 2.37 6.35
C LEU A 42 4.35 0.96 5.77
N CYS A 43 4.19 -0.12 6.56
CA CYS A 43 4.37 -1.49 6.06
C CYS A 43 3.36 -1.89 4.98
N PHE A 44 2.22 -1.21 4.90
CA PHE A 44 1.21 -1.44 3.86
C PHE A 44 1.35 -0.50 2.66
N ARG A 45 2.29 0.44 2.69
CA ARG A 45 2.52 1.43 1.63
C ARG A 45 3.84 1.15 0.93
N ASN A 46 3.78 0.81 -0.35
CA ASN A 46 4.97 0.79 -1.21
C ASN A 46 4.92 2.02 -2.14
N GLU A 47 5.83 2.95 -1.91
CA GLU A 47 5.95 4.19 -2.70
C GLU A 47 7.24 4.27 -3.53
N ARG A 48 8.06 3.22 -3.53
CA ARG A 48 9.46 3.36 -3.99
C ARG A 48 9.96 2.21 -4.85
N THR A 49 9.31 1.06 -4.78
CA THR A 49 9.81 -0.13 -5.47
C THR A 49 8.74 -0.66 -6.40
N LEU A 50 9.08 -0.70 -7.69
CA LEU A 50 8.30 -1.34 -8.72
C LEU A 50 8.99 -2.66 -9.08
N TYR A 51 8.18 -3.69 -9.26
CA TYR A 51 8.59 -5.03 -9.63
C TYR A 51 8.01 -5.36 -11.00
N LYS A 52 8.82 -5.96 -11.85
CA LYS A 52 8.30 -6.70 -13.00
C LYS A 52 7.77 -8.02 -12.48
N ARG A 53 6.50 -8.33 -12.76
CA ARG A 53 5.86 -9.58 -12.36
C ARG A 53 4.92 -10.09 -13.43
N THR A 54 4.44 -11.31 -13.26
CA THR A 54 3.36 -11.84 -14.10
C THR A 54 1.98 -11.56 -13.49
N CYS A 55 1.02 -11.12 -14.30
CA CYS A 55 -0.36 -10.94 -13.87
C CYS A 55 -0.98 -12.30 -13.53
N SER A 56 -1.55 -12.43 -12.34
CA SER A 56 -2.12 -13.70 -11.86
C SER A 56 -3.38 -14.15 -12.61
N LYS A 57 -4.05 -13.24 -13.33
CA LYS A 57 -5.24 -13.55 -14.14
C LYS A 57 -4.89 -13.80 -15.60
N SER A 58 -4.23 -12.84 -16.27
CA SER A 58 -3.96 -12.92 -17.72
C SER A 58 -2.66 -13.60 -18.11
N GLY A 59 -1.73 -13.80 -17.17
CA GLY A 59 -0.39 -14.34 -17.47
C GLY A 59 0.53 -13.35 -18.20
N LYS A 60 0.10 -12.10 -18.42
CA LYS A 60 0.90 -11.07 -19.10
C LYS A 60 1.94 -10.45 -18.17
N PRO A 61 3.09 -9.95 -18.68
CA PRO A 61 4.05 -9.20 -17.88
C PRO A 61 3.49 -7.84 -17.50
N ILE A 62 3.64 -7.46 -16.23
CA ILE A 62 3.10 -6.23 -15.66
C ILE A 62 4.10 -5.57 -14.70
N ILE A 63 3.89 -4.28 -14.43
CA ILE A 63 4.57 -3.54 -13.37
C ILE A 63 3.70 -3.58 -12.11
N SER A 64 4.30 -3.79 -10.94
CA SER A 64 3.55 -3.86 -9.69
C SER A 64 4.33 -3.34 -8.50
N ILE A 65 3.62 -2.91 -7.46
CA ILE A 65 4.18 -2.65 -6.13
C ILE A 65 4.38 -3.91 -5.28
N TYR A 66 4.07 -5.09 -5.82
CA TYR A 66 4.17 -6.36 -5.12
C TYR A 66 5.22 -7.27 -5.78
N PRO A 67 6.17 -7.86 -5.03
CA PRO A 67 7.13 -8.82 -5.58
C PRO A 67 6.46 -10.13 -6.03
N GLU A 68 7.16 -10.95 -6.82
CA GLU A 68 6.61 -12.20 -7.38
C GLU A 68 6.10 -13.17 -6.29
N ASN A 69 6.82 -13.30 -5.17
CA ASN A 69 6.53 -14.25 -4.09
C ASN A 69 5.44 -13.76 -3.10
N THR A 70 4.53 -12.89 -3.51
CA THR A 70 3.40 -12.49 -2.65
C THR A 70 2.37 -13.60 -2.52
N LEU A 71 1.80 -13.75 -1.30
CA LEU A 71 0.83 -14.80 -0.97
C LEU A 71 -0.56 -14.66 -1.61
N PHE A 72 -0.79 -13.59 -2.38
CA PHE A 72 -2.09 -13.25 -2.95
C PHE A 72 -1.95 -13.00 -4.46
N PRO A 73 -3.02 -13.24 -5.23
CA PRO A 73 -3.04 -12.92 -6.65
C PRO A 73 -2.92 -11.41 -6.88
N VAL A 74 -2.30 -11.01 -7.98
CA VAL A 74 -2.16 -9.60 -8.36
C VAL A 74 -2.61 -9.40 -9.80
N TYR A 75 -3.54 -8.48 -10.00
CA TYR A 75 -4.15 -8.18 -11.30
C TYR A 75 -3.63 -6.86 -11.85
N ASP A 76 -3.50 -6.77 -13.17
CA ASP A 76 -3.23 -5.49 -13.81
C ASP A 76 -4.43 -4.54 -13.73
N GLN A 77 -4.21 -3.28 -14.07
CA GLN A 77 -5.22 -2.25 -13.92
C GLN A 77 -6.40 -2.44 -14.87
N HIS A 78 -6.19 -2.97 -16.07
CA HIS A 78 -7.28 -3.19 -17.02
C HIS A 78 -8.19 -4.32 -16.55
N ILE A 79 -7.62 -5.40 -16.02
CA ILE A 79 -8.41 -6.49 -15.41
C ILE A 79 -9.09 -5.99 -14.13
N TRP A 80 -8.36 -5.26 -13.29
CA TRP A 80 -8.90 -4.81 -11.99
C TRP A 80 -10.15 -3.95 -12.16
N TRP A 81 -10.14 -3.04 -13.13
CA TRP A 81 -11.26 -2.13 -13.44
C TRP A 81 -12.21 -2.64 -14.53
N GLY A 82 -11.97 -3.83 -15.07
CA GLY A 82 -12.83 -4.46 -16.06
C GLY A 82 -13.77 -5.49 -15.43
N ASP A 83 -14.56 -6.15 -16.28
CA ASP A 83 -15.61 -7.09 -15.85
C ASP A 83 -15.11 -8.56 -15.77
N GLU A 84 -13.79 -8.78 -15.79
CA GLU A 84 -13.19 -10.13 -15.83
C GLU A 84 -13.11 -10.83 -14.46
N TRP A 85 -13.45 -10.15 -13.38
CA TRP A 85 -13.45 -10.68 -12.02
C TRP A 85 -14.42 -9.91 -11.12
N GLU A 86 -14.94 -10.59 -10.09
CA GLU A 86 -15.77 -9.96 -9.07
C GLU A 86 -15.23 -10.24 -7.67
N GLY A 87 -15.37 -9.26 -6.77
CA GLY A 87 -14.91 -9.42 -5.38
C GLY A 87 -15.66 -10.52 -4.62
N LEU A 88 -16.93 -10.73 -4.97
CA LEU A 88 -17.80 -11.72 -4.32
C LEU A 88 -17.42 -13.17 -4.67
N ASP A 89 -16.75 -13.40 -5.79
CA ASP A 89 -16.27 -14.73 -6.21
C ASP A 89 -15.33 -15.37 -5.17
N TYR A 90 -14.68 -14.54 -4.35
CA TYR A 90 -13.71 -14.96 -3.34
C TYR A 90 -14.33 -15.22 -1.98
N GLY A 91 -15.65 -15.04 -1.83
CA GLY A 91 -16.38 -15.28 -0.60
C GLY A 91 -16.06 -16.65 0.02
N GLN A 92 -16.15 -16.70 1.36
CA GLN A 92 -16.01 -17.95 2.12
C GLN A 92 -16.96 -17.92 3.32
N GLY A 93 -17.42 -19.09 3.74
CA GLY A 93 -18.19 -19.23 4.97
C GLY A 93 -17.36 -18.88 6.19
N TYR A 94 -17.99 -18.33 7.22
CA TYR A 94 -17.36 -18.06 8.51
C TYR A 94 -17.60 -19.21 9.48
N ASP A 95 -16.52 -19.77 10.03
CA ASP A 95 -16.55 -20.87 10.99
C ASP A 95 -16.28 -20.34 12.41
N LEU A 96 -17.28 -20.40 13.28
CA LEU A 96 -17.20 -19.95 14.67
C LEU A 96 -16.27 -20.80 15.54
N SER A 97 -15.90 -22.01 15.10
CA SER A 97 -14.98 -22.89 15.83
C SER A 97 -13.51 -22.52 15.66
N ARG A 98 -13.19 -21.64 14.71
CA ARG A 98 -11.81 -21.24 14.36
C ARG A 98 -11.52 -19.79 14.74
N PRO A 99 -10.26 -19.43 15.03
CA PRO A 99 -9.88 -18.04 15.25
C PRO A 99 -10.21 -17.15 14.05
N PHE A 100 -10.80 -15.98 14.32
CA PHE A 100 -11.20 -15.03 13.28
C PHE A 100 -10.03 -14.60 12.38
N PHE A 101 -8.87 -14.27 12.96
CA PHE A 101 -7.76 -13.70 12.21
C PHE A 101 -7.09 -14.69 11.25
N ASP A 102 -7.18 -15.99 11.52
CA ASP A 102 -6.65 -17.03 10.63
C ASP A 102 -7.53 -17.12 9.38
N GLN A 103 -8.85 -17.20 9.57
CA GLN A 103 -9.83 -17.20 8.47
C GLN A 103 -9.76 -15.88 7.67
N TRP A 104 -9.59 -14.75 8.36
CA TRP A 104 -9.40 -13.46 7.71
C TRP A 104 -8.12 -13.42 6.86
N LEU A 105 -7.01 -13.99 7.36
CA LEU A 105 -5.77 -14.07 6.61
C LEU A 105 -5.92 -14.95 5.36
N GLU A 106 -6.63 -16.08 5.48
CA GLU A 106 -6.98 -16.95 4.35
C GLU A 106 -7.75 -16.16 3.28
N LEU A 107 -8.84 -15.48 3.67
CA LEU A 107 -9.62 -14.66 2.74
C LEU A 107 -8.76 -13.56 2.10
N ARG A 108 -7.98 -12.85 2.92
CA ARG A 108 -7.12 -11.75 2.47
C ARG A 108 -6.01 -12.20 1.52
N ASN A 109 -5.59 -13.46 1.60
CA ASN A 109 -4.62 -14.06 0.67
C ASN A 109 -5.31 -14.63 -0.59
N LYS A 110 -6.58 -15.03 -0.48
CA LYS A 110 -7.39 -15.50 -1.62
C LYS A 110 -7.81 -14.35 -2.55
N VAL A 111 -8.19 -13.20 -1.98
CA VAL A 111 -8.69 -12.04 -2.74
C VAL A 111 -7.54 -11.35 -3.50
N PRO A 112 -7.69 -11.09 -4.81
CA PRO A 112 -6.66 -10.44 -5.62
C PRO A 112 -6.42 -8.98 -5.19
N ARG A 113 -5.27 -8.41 -5.57
CA ARG A 113 -4.95 -6.99 -5.37
C ARG A 113 -4.56 -6.32 -6.68
N ILE A 114 -4.89 -5.05 -6.84
CA ILE A 114 -4.42 -4.27 -7.98
C ILE A 114 -2.90 -4.14 -7.94
N SER A 115 -2.25 -4.36 -9.08
CA SER A 115 -0.80 -4.31 -9.24
C SER A 115 -0.20 -2.98 -8.83
N MET A 116 -0.84 -1.88 -9.20
CA MET A 116 -0.46 -0.50 -8.92
C MET A 116 -1.64 0.42 -9.28
N LEU A 117 -1.66 1.65 -8.77
CA LEU A 117 -2.68 2.67 -9.07
C LEU A 117 -2.09 3.72 -10.00
N ASN A 118 -2.49 3.70 -11.27
CA ASN A 118 -2.11 4.68 -12.27
C ASN A 118 -3.29 4.96 -13.21
N ILE A 119 -4.15 5.86 -12.79
CA ILE A 119 -5.48 6.04 -13.38
C ILE A 119 -5.39 7.01 -14.56
N ASN A 120 -6.12 6.73 -15.65
CA ASN A 120 -6.28 7.61 -16.82
C ASN A 120 -4.96 8.15 -17.40
N SER A 121 -3.90 7.35 -17.35
CA SER A 121 -2.56 7.81 -17.72
C SER A 121 -2.14 7.29 -19.09
N VAL A 122 -1.45 8.14 -19.84
CA VAL A 122 -1.00 7.87 -21.21
C VAL A 122 0.52 7.84 -21.22
N ASN A 123 1.11 6.76 -21.74
CA ASN A 123 2.56 6.60 -21.84
C ASN A 123 3.29 6.88 -20.51
N SER A 124 2.77 6.34 -19.41
CA SER A 124 3.23 6.66 -18.04
C SER A 124 3.24 5.46 -17.10
N ASP A 125 3.47 4.25 -17.61
CA ASP A 125 3.23 2.96 -16.91
C ASP A 125 4.02 2.78 -15.61
N TYR A 126 5.10 3.54 -15.42
CA TYR A 126 5.96 3.50 -14.23
C TYR A 126 5.59 4.53 -13.15
N CYS A 127 4.44 5.21 -13.29
CA CYS A 127 3.94 6.13 -12.27
C CYS A 127 3.00 5.40 -11.30
N GLN A 128 3.17 5.62 -10.00
CA GLN A 128 2.42 4.88 -8.97
C GLN A 128 1.71 5.80 -8.00
N ASN A 129 0.51 5.40 -7.59
CA ASN A 129 -0.43 6.22 -6.84
C ASN A 129 -0.65 7.54 -7.59
N ALA A 130 -0.90 7.42 -8.90
CA ALA A 130 -0.93 8.52 -9.83
C ALA A 130 -2.23 8.55 -10.64
N GLU A 131 -2.59 9.74 -11.13
CA GLU A 131 -3.79 9.97 -11.92
C GLU A 131 -3.55 11.06 -12.96
N ASP A 132 -4.13 10.89 -14.16
CA ASP A 132 -4.07 11.85 -15.27
C ASP A 132 -2.61 12.23 -15.65
N MET A 133 -1.74 11.23 -15.81
CA MET A 133 -0.34 11.42 -16.18
C MET A 133 -0.17 11.29 -17.70
N LYS A 134 0.67 12.12 -18.31
CA LYS A 134 1.00 12.04 -19.73
C LYS A 134 2.51 12.12 -19.93
N ASN A 135 3.09 11.11 -20.58
CA ASN A 135 4.53 11.01 -20.82
C ASN A 135 5.39 11.18 -19.55
N CYS A 136 4.91 10.67 -18.41
CA CYS A 136 5.62 10.79 -17.14
C CYS A 136 6.33 9.49 -16.75
N TYR A 137 7.48 9.61 -16.09
CA TYR A 137 8.28 8.46 -15.70
C TYR A 137 8.72 8.51 -14.25
N LEU A 138 8.53 7.41 -13.52
CA LEU A 138 8.93 7.24 -12.12
C LEU A 138 8.49 8.39 -11.21
N ILE A 139 7.23 8.81 -11.38
CA ILE A 139 6.59 9.75 -10.47
C ILE A 139 5.66 9.00 -9.51
N PHE A 140 5.75 9.33 -8.23
CA PHE A 140 4.96 8.69 -7.17
C PHE A 140 4.06 9.69 -6.44
N ALA A 141 2.82 9.28 -6.13
CA ALA A 141 1.84 10.10 -5.42
C ALA A 141 1.61 11.45 -6.11
N ALA A 142 1.12 11.43 -7.34
CA ALA A 142 1.08 12.60 -8.21
C ALA A 142 -0.21 12.67 -9.03
N GLN A 143 -0.56 13.85 -9.52
CA GLN A 143 -1.79 14.02 -10.29
C GLN A 143 -1.64 15.12 -11.35
N LYS A 144 -2.19 14.89 -12.55
CA LYS A 144 -2.29 15.88 -13.63
C LYS A 144 -0.92 16.42 -14.07
N ASN A 145 0.02 15.53 -14.36
CA ASN A 145 1.35 15.94 -14.82
C ASN A 145 1.58 15.55 -16.27
N GLU A 146 2.32 16.39 -16.99
CA GLU A 146 2.70 16.16 -18.38
C GLU A 146 4.21 16.38 -18.55
N ASP A 147 4.88 15.43 -19.20
CA ASP A 147 6.32 15.48 -19.50
C ASP A 147 7.19 15.69 -18.25
N CYS A 148 6.83 15.01 -17.14
CA CYS A 148 7.55 15.09 -15.88
C CYS A 148 8.26 13.76 -15.55
N MET A 149 9.44 13.83 -14.95
CA MET A 149 10.26 12.67 -14.64
C MET A 149 10.72 12.67 -13.17
N TYR A 150 11.00 11.50 -12.61
CA TYR A 150 11.73 11.29 -11.35
C TYR A 150 11.25 12.14 -10.15
N GLY A 151 9.94 12.19 -9.93
CA GLY A 151 9.31 13.06 -8.94
C GLY A 151 8.53 12.33 -7.84
N ARG A 152 8.17 13.06 -6.79
CA ARG A 152 7.23 12.60 -5.77
C ARG A 152 6.37 13.76 -5.29
N LEU A 153 5.07 13.53 -5.09
CA LEU A 153 4.13 14.59 -4.65
C LEU A 153 4.08 15.77 -5.64
N VAL A 154 4.11 15.47 -6.94
CA VAL A 154 4.02 16.47 -8.00
C VAL A 154 2.57 16.60 -8.44
N TYR A 155 2.05 17.84 -8.41
CA TYR A 155 0.67 18.13 -8.77
C TYR A 155 0.63 19.22 -9.82
N ARG A 156 -0.09 18.97 -10.92
CA ARG A 156 -0.40 19.98 -11.94
C ARG A 156 0.85 20.63 -12.55
N SER A 157 1.89 19.84 -12.78
CA SER A 157 3.12 20.31 -13.41
C SER A 157 3.16 19.95 -14.89
N LYS A 158 3.74 20.84 -15.69
CA LYS A 158 4.09 20.58 -17.08
C LYS A 158 5.57 20.89 -17.24
N PHE A 159 6.36 19.91 -17.65
CA PHE A 159 7.83 20.00 -17.78
C PHE A 159 8.59 20.14 -16.44
N ALA A 160 8.64 19.06 -15.66
CA ALA A 160 9.56 18.94 -14.51
C ALA A 160 10.45 17.71 -14.69
N ILE A 161 11.74 17.93 -14.95
CA ILE A 161 12.73 16.86 -15.11
C ILE A 161 13.32 16.49 -13.75
#